data_AF-A0A9W6QSL1-F1
#
_entry.id   AF-A0A9W6QSL1-F1
#
_cell.length_a   1.000
_cell.length_b   1.000
_cell.length_c   1.000
_cell.angle_alpha   90.00
_cell.angle_beta   90.00
_cell.angle_gamma   90.00
#
_symmetry.space_group_name_H-M   'P 1'
#
loop_
_entity.id
_entity.type
_entity.pdbx_description
1 polymer ?
#
loop_
_entity_poly.entity_id
_entity_poly.type
_entity_poly.pdbx_seq_one_letter_code
_entity_poly.pdbx_strand_id
1 'polypeptide(L)'
;MGSWLTSRNQFRHVREQAGLAFGHSQAKDAVGAAVDLLHVLDAHRNAMWYLEHAREQGDAEGELTWRTASEATRNAVTAPHLWVRCLIPAVTRVAEEAVLATYAMEGSGVRGELSQTQCNAKDKTVAYERAVIAAVHSATVGGRPIALTVDPTADQNKIAGATS
;
A
#
# COMPACT_ATOMS: atom_id res chain seq x y z
N MET A 1 19.17 5.93 -48.86
CA MET A 1 19.26 6.92 -47.75
C MET A 1 18.14 6.81 -46.70
N GLY A 2 17.39 5.69 -46.59
CA GLY A 2 16.26 5.56 -45.64
C GLY A 2 16.50 4.76 -44.36
N SER A 3 17.63 4.05 -44.23
CA SER A 3 17.89 3.09 -43.13
C SER A 3 18.22 3.75 -41.77
N TRP A 4 18.85 4.93 -41.77
CA TRP A 4 19.25 5.64 -40.54
C TRP A 4 18.08 6.32 -39.81
N LEU A 5 17.02 6.72 -40.51
CA LEU A 5 15.83 7.35 -39.90
C LEU A 5 14.94 6.31 -39.20
N THR A 6 14.82 5.11 -39.76
CA THR A 6 14.09 4.00 -39.14
C THR A 6 14.74 3.55 -37.83
N SER A 7 16.08 3.52 -37.79
CA SER A 7 16.83 3.07 -36.61
C SER A 7 16.64 4.01 -35.41
N ARG A 8 16.66 5.34 -35.58
CA ARG A 8 16.42 6.30 -34.47
C ARG A 8 15.00 6.21 -33.89
N ASN A 9 13.98 6.02 -34.73
CA ASN A 9 12.60 5.87 -34.26
C ASN A 9 12.41 4.56 -33.50
N GLN A 10 13.03 3.47 -33.96
CA GLN A 10 12.99 2.17 -33.28
C GLN A 10 13.65 2.22 -31.88
N PHE A 11 14.83 2.85 -31.76
CA PHE A 11 15.47 3.04 -30.44
C PHE A 11 14.64 3.91 -29.49
N ARG A 12 13.93 4.92 -30.00
CA ARG A 12 13.03 5.75 -29.19
C ARG A 12 11.85 4.92 -28.65
N HIS A 13 11.21 4.11 -29.50
CA HIS A 13 10.11 3.23 -29.09
C HIS A 13 10.53 2.19 -28.05
N VAL A 14 11.70 1.54 -28.23
CA VAL A 14 12.21 0.55 -27.27
C VAL A 14 12.49 1.18 -25.90
N ARG A 15 13.06 2.39 -25.87
CA ARG A 15 13.30 3.12 -24.62
C ARG A 15 12.01 3.56 -23.94
N GLU A 16 11.02 3.99 -24.71
CA GLU A 16 9.69 4.35 -24.17
C GLU A 16 8.99 3.12 -23.58
N GLN A 17 8.99 1.99 -24.29
CA GLN A 17 8.42 0.74 -23.78
C GLN A 17 9.13 0.23 -22.51
N ALA A 18 10.46 0.27 -22.47
CA ALA A 18 11.23 -0.10 -21.28
C ALA A 18 10.90 0.82 -20.09
N GLY A 19 10.76 2.13 -20.34
CA GLY A 19 10.35 3.09 -19.33
C GLY A 19 8.95 2.83 -18.77
N LEU A 20 7.98 2.51 -19.64
CA LEU A 20 6.62 2.16 -19.24
C LEU A 20 6.57 0.85 -18.43
N ALA A 21 7.31 -0.18 -18.85
CA ALA A 21 7.39 -1.45 -18.12
C ALA A 21 7.99 -1.27 -16.72
N PHE A 22 9.07 -0.48 -16.62
CA PHE A 22 9.68 -0.14 -15.33
C PHE A 22 8.73 0.65 -14.43
N GLY A 23 8.00 1.62 -14.99
CA GLY A 23 6.97 2.37 -14.27
C GLY A 23 5.83 1.48 -13.76
N HIS A 24 5.36 0.55 -14.58
CA HIS A 24 4.33 -0.41 -14.17
C HIS A 24 4.80 -1.32 -13.03
N SER A 25 6.05 -1.83 -13.10
CA SER A 25 6.62 -2.64 -12.01
C SER A 25 6.70 -1.84 -10.71
N GLN A 26 7.23 -0.63 -10.74
CA GLN A 26 7.30 0.22 -9.54
C GLN A 26 5.92 0.56 -8.97
N ALA A 27 4.95 0.83 -9.83
CA ALA A 27 3.58 1.10 -9.39
C ALA A 27 2.93 -0.14 -8.75
N LYS A 28 3.23 -1.34 -9.24
CA LYS A 28 2.79 -2.60 -8.63
C LYS A 28 3.45 -2.83 -7.27
N ASP A 29 4.76 -2.60 -7.15
CA ASP A 29 5.49 -2.74 -5.89
C ASP A 29 5.00 -1.74 -4.84
N ALA A 30 4.71 -0.50 -5.27
CA ALA A 30 4.11 0.55 -4.46
C ALA A 30 2.74 0.14 -3.92
N VAL A 31 1.85 -0.36 -4.80
CA VAL A 31 0.53 -0.87 -4.39
C VAL A 31 0.67 -2.05 -3.44
N GLY A 32 1.59 -2.99 -3.71
CA GLY A 32 1.88 -4.12 -2.83
C GLY A 32 2.25 -3.68 -1.41
N ALA A 33 3.20 -2.77 -1.29
CA ALA A 33 3.61 -2.21 0.00
C ALA A 33 2.44 -1.52 0.75
N ALA A 34 1.57 -0.82 0.02
CA ALA A 34 0.41 -0.16 0.60
C ALA A 34 -0.64 -1.17 1.10
N VAL A 35 -0.89 -2.23 0.35
CA VAL A 35 -1.79 -3.32 0.75
C VAL A 35 -1.23 -4.05 1.97
N ASP A 36 0.07 -4.34 1.99
CA ASP A 36 0.72 -4.96 3.14
C ASP A 36 0.58 -4.09 4.40
N LEU A 37 0.75 -2.77 4.27
CA LEU A 37 0.55 -1.85 5.40
C LEU A 37 -0.90 -1.86 5.88
N LEU A 38 -1.88 -1.77 4.97
CA LEU A 38 -3.31 -1.84 5.32
C LEU A 38 -3.65 -3.14 6.06
N HIS A 39 -3.13 -4.27 5.59
CA HIS A 39 -3.37 -5.57 6.19
C HIS A 39 -2.81 -5.65 7.62
N VAL A 40 -1.56 -5.21 7.82
CA VAL A 40 -0.95 -5.24 9.15
C VAL A 40 -1.63 -4.25 10.10
N LEU A 41 -2.06 -3.07 9.63
CA LEU A 41 -2.83 -2.12 10.46
C LEU A 41 -4.17 -2.71 10.89
N ASP A 42 -4.87 -3.42 10.01
CA ASP A 42 -6.12 -4.11 10.36
C ASP A 42 -5.89 -5.19 11.42
N ALA A 43 -4.89 -6.03 11.22
CA ALA A 43 -4.51 -7.08 12.16
C ALA A 43 -4.12 -6.51 13.53
N HIS A 44 -3.31 -5.44 13.56
CA HIS A 44 -2.89 -4.79 14.80
C HIS A 44 -4.07 -4.13 15.53
N ARG A 45 -4.95 -3.45 14.79
CA ARG A 45 -6.17 -2.84 15.35
C ARG A 45 -7.08 -3.89 15.99
N ASN A 46 -7.24 -5.05 15.36
CA ASN A 46 -8.04 -6.16 15.90
C ASN A 46 -7.38 -6.76 17.16
N ALA A 47 -6.07 -6.97 17.15
CA ALA A 47 -5.33 -7.43 18.32
C ALA A 47 -5.47 -6.44 19.50
N MET A 48 -5.35 -5.14 19.23
CA MET A 48 -5.52 -4.09 20.24
C MET A 48 -6.95 -4.03 20.79
N TRP A 49 -7.97 -4.20 19.94
CA TRP A 49 -9.35 -4.25 20.41
C TRP A 49 -9.57 -5.35 21.44
N TYR A 50 -9.15 -6.58 21.13
CA TYR A 50 -9.32 -7.70 22.05
C TYR A 50 -8.42 -7.61 23.28
N LEU A 51 -7.20 -7.07 23.13
CA LEU A 51 -6.30 -6.82 24.26
C LEU A 51 -6.93 -5.85 25.27
N GLU A 52 -7.40 -4.70 24.79
CA GLU A 52 -8.00 -3.68 25.65
C GLU A 52 -9.32 -4.18 26.26
N HIS A 53 -10.11 -4.96 25.51
CA HIS A 53 -11.32 -5.56 26.03
C HIS A 53 -11.06 -6.64 27.10
N ALA A 54 -9.99 -7.43 26.96
CA ALA A 54 -9.56 -8.38 28.00
C ALA A 54 -9.09 -7.66 29.27
N ARG A 55 -8.35 -6.55 29.12
CA ARG A 55 -7.95 -5.67 30.23
C ARG A 55 -9.15 -5.09 30.98
N GLU A 56 -10.16 -4.61 30.26
CA GLU A 56 -11.41 -4.10 30.85
C GLU A 56 -12.15 -5.16 31.68
N GLN A 57 -12.10 -6.42 31.25
CA GLN A 57 -12.76 -7.54 31.93
C GLN A 57 -11.90 -8.19 33.03
N GLY A 58 -10.63 -7.81 33.15
CA GLY A 58 -9.68 -8.50 34.04
C GLY A 58 -9.36 -9.93 33.59
N ASP A 59 -9.50 -10.25 32.31
CA ASP A 59 -9.17 -11.55 31.72
C ASP A 59 -7.66 -11.66 31.47
N ALA A 60 -6.94 -12.28 32.41
CA ALA A 60 -5.49 -12.43 32.37
C ALA A 60 -4.99 -13.34 31.22
N GLU A 61 -5.74 -14.39 30.87
CA GLU A 61 -5.33 -15.31 29.80
C GLU A 61 -5.57 -14.67 28.42
N GLY A 62 -6.70 -14.00 28.25
CA GLY A 62 -6.99 -13.19 27.07
C GLY A 62 -5.97 -12.07 26.92
N GLU A 63 -5.62 -11.36 27.99
CA GLU A 63 -4.61 -10.30 27.95
C GLU A 63 -3.25 -10.83 27.46
N LEU A 64 -2.76 -11.96 27.98
CA LEU A 64 -1.49 -12.54 27.54
C LEU A 64 -1.51 -12.92 26.05
N THR A 65 -2.59 -13.54 25.61
CA THR A 65 -2.79 -13.97 24.22
C THR A 65 -2.76 -12.77 23.27
N TRP A 66 -3.58 -11.76 23.56
CA TRP A 66 -3.72 -10.59 22.69
C TRP A 66 -2.55 -9.62 22.77
N ARG A 67 -1.82 -9.60 23.90
CA ARG A 67 -0.55 -8.87 24.03
C ARG A 67 0.48 -9.45 23.07
N THR A 68 0.63 -10.77 23.05
CA THR A 68 1.55 -11.45 22.12
C THR A 68 1.19 -11.15 20.66
N ALA A 69 -0.10 -11.19 20.31
CA ALA A 69 -0.57 -10.85 18.97
C ALA A 69 -0.32 -9.37 18.62
N SER A 70 -0.53 -8.46 19.58
CA SER A 70 -0.27 -7.02 19.41
C SER A 70 1.22 -6.75 19.16
N GLU A 71 2.12 -7.39 19.90
CA GLU A 71 3.57 -7.25 19.70
C GLU A 71 4.02 -7.79 18.33
N ALA A 72 3.52 -8.96 17.92
CA ALA A 72 3.84 -9.55 16.63
C ALA A 72 3.38 -8.64 15.47
N THR A 73 2.14 -8.14 15.54
CA THR A 73 1.60 -7.24 14.51
C THR A 73 2.27 -5.87 14.52
N ARG A 74 2.64 -5.33 15.68
CA ARG A 74 3.41 -4.08 15.78
C ARG A 74 4.77 -4.19 15.08
N ASN A 75 5.48 -5.29 15.30
CA ASN A 75 6.75 -5.54 14.61
C ASN A 75 6.57 -5.64 13.09
N ALA A 76 5.50 -6.28 12.64
CA ALA A 76 5.18 -6.44 11.22
C ALA A 76 4.87 -5.11 10.50
N VAL A 77 4.53 -4.02 11.21
CA VAL A 77 4.26 -2.70 10.59
C VAL A 77 5.52 -2.12 9.95
N THR A 78 6.69 -2.39 10.51
CA THR A 78 7.93 -1.68 10.18
C THR A 78 8.30 -1.75 8.70
N ALA A 79 8.31 -2.96 8.14
CA ALA A 79 8.71 -3.19 6.75
C ALA A 79 7.76 -2.52 5.73
N PRO A 80 6.44 -2.79 5.73
CA PRO A 80 5.54 -2.16 4.78
C PRO A 80 5.46 -0.63 4.98
N HIS A 81 5.55 -0.13 6.22
CA HIS A 81 5.59 1.30 6.45
C HIS A 81 6.83 1.96 5.84
N LEU A 82 8.00 1.35 5.96
CA LEU A 82 9.22 1.81 5.30
C LEU A 82 9.05 1.83 3.78
N TRP A 83 8.54 0.73 3.20
CA TRP A 83 8.34 0.64 1.75
C TRP A 83 7.38 1.69 1.21
N VAL A 84 6.29 1.97 1.92
CA VAL A 84 5.34 3.04 1.54
C VAL A 84 6.03 4.40 1.51
N ARG A 85 6.88 4.71 2.51
CA ARG A 85 7.62 5.98 2.56
C ARG A 85 8.64 6.11 1.43
N CYS A 86 9.25 5.00 1.02
CA CYS A 86 10.20 4.97 -0.08
C CYS A 86 9.53 5.03 -1.46
N LEU A 87 8.44 4.29 -1.66
CA LEU A 87 7.82 4.08 -2.98
C LEU A 87 6.68 5.05 -3.28
N ILE A 88 5.99 5.57 -2.25
CA ILE A 88 4.88 6.50 -2.40
C ILE A 88 5.06 7.71 -1.46
N PRO A 89 6.06 8.58 -1.67
CA PRO A 89 6.34 9.69 -0.77
C PRO A 89 5.13 10.59 -0.50
N ALA A 90 4.27 10.77 -1.51
CA ALA A 90 3.06 11.60 -1.45
C ALA A 90 2.04 11.17 -0.38
N VAL A 91 2.05 9.91 0.07
CA VAL A 91 1.12 9.40 1.09
C VAL A 91 1.76 9.23 2.46
N THR A 92 3.07 9.50 2.61
CA THR A 92 3.85 9.27 3.85
C THR A 92 3.16 9.82 5.09
N ARG A 93 2.76 11.09 5.08
CA ARG A 93 2.08 11.71 6.23
C ARG A 93 0.79 10.99 6.60
N VAL A 94 0.00 10.59 5.60
CA VAL A 94 -1.30 9.93 5.83
C VAL A 94 -1.09 8.50 6.34
N ALA A 95 -0.05 7.80 5.85
CA ALA A 95 0.36 6.50 6.37
C ALA A 95 0.81 6.59 7.84
N GLU A 96 1.63 7.58 8.16
CA GLU A 96 2.08 7.85 9.54
C GLU A 96 0.89 8.13 10.47
N GLU A 97 -0.08 8.93 10.03
CA GLU A 97 -1.31 9.18 10.79
C GLU A 97 -2.12 7.91 11.05
N ALA A 98 -2.23 7.01 10.08
CA ALA A 98 -2.92 5.72 10.24
C ALA A 98 -2.21 4.80 11.24
N VAL A 99 -0.88 4.72 11.17
CA VAL A 99 -0.04 3.97 12.13
C VAL A 99 -0.23 4.53 13.53
N LEU A 100 -0.06 5.84 13.71
CA LEU A 100 -0.18 6.50 15.02
C LEU A 100 -1.58 6.36 15.61
N ALA A 101 -2.63 6.47 14.80
CA ALA A 101 -4.00 6.29 15.26
C ALA A 101 -4.29 4.85 15.74
N THR A 102 -3.67 3.86 15.10
CA THR A 102 -3.80 2.46 15.54
C THR A 102 -3.04 2.22 16.84
N TYR A 103 -1.83 2.78 16.98
CA TYR A 103 -1.07 2.70 18.24
C TYR A 103 -1.75 3.46 19.40
N ALA A 104 -2.49 4.52 19.12
CA ALA A 104 -3.24 5.27 20.13
C ALA A 104 -4.35 4.47 20.83
N MET A 105 -4.71 3.28 20.31
CA MET A 105 -5.60 2.35 20.99
C MET A 105 -4.98 1.77 22.27
N GLU A 106 -3.65 1.80 22.42
CA GLU A 106 -2.97 1.24 23.59
C GLU A 106 -3.36 1.95 24.89
N GLY A 107 -3.83 1.16 25.85
CA GLY A 107 -4.35 1.63 27.14
C GLY A 107 -5.68 2.38 27.06
N SER A 108 -6.33 2.44 25.90
CA SER A 108 -7.59 3.19 25.74
C SER A 108 -8.80 2.48 26.36
N GLY A 109 -8.76 1.16 26.56
CA GLY A 109 -9.84 0.46 27.26
C GLY A 109 -9.92 0.83 28.73
N VAL A 110 -8.76 0.87 29.40
CA VAL A 110 -8.65 1.30 30.81
C VAL A 110 -9.15 2.75 31.01
N ARG A 111 -9.03 3.60 29.98
CA ARG A 111 -9.53 4.98 30.00
C ARG A 111 -11.00 5.13 29.61
N GLY A 112 -11.65 4.05 29.16
CA GLY A 112 -13.02 4.08 28.62
C GLY A 112 -13.13 4.76 27.24
N GLU A 113 -12.05 4.80 26.48
CA GLU A 113 -11.94 5.50 25.19
C GLU A 113 -11.85 4.53 23.99
N LEU A 114 -11.88 3.21 24.22
CA LEU A 114 -11.58 2.20 23.20
C LEU A 114 -12.42 2.33 21.93
N SER A 115 -13.72 2.57 22.05
CA SER A 115 -14.59 2.79 20.89
C SER A 115 -14.18 4.02 20.07
N GLN A 116 -13.81 5.12 20.74
CA GLN A 116 -13.42 6.36 20.08
C GLN A 116 -12.06 6.23 19.38
N THR A 117 -11.08 5.60 20.05
CA THR A 117 -9.76 5.35 19.47
C THR A 117 -9.85 4.35 18.31
N GLN A 118 -10.70 3.32 18.40
CA GLN A 118 -10.93 2.37 17.30
C GLN A 118 -11.57 3.05 16.08
N CYS A 119 -12.58 3.92 16.28
CA CYS A 119 -13.17 4.69 15.18
C CYS A 119 -12.13 5.60 14.50
N ASN A 120 -11.33 6.34 15.29
CA ASN A 120 -10.27 7.16 14.75
C ASN A 120 -9.21 6.35 13.97
N ALA A 121 -8.81 5.17 14.48
CA ALA A 121 -7.90 4.28 13.77
C ALA A 121 -8.49 3.86 12.41
N LYS A 122 -9.76 3.43 12.37
CA LYS A 122 -10.46 3.08 11.12
C LYS A 122 -10.51 4.26 10.13
N ASP A 123 -10.88 5.44 10.60
CA ASP A 123 -10.98 6.64 9.76
C ASP A 123 -9.63 7.02 9.14
N LYS A 124 -8.54 6.93 9.91
CA LYS A 124 -7.18 7.19 9.41
C LYS A 124 -6.70 6.11 8.43
N THR A 125 -7.04 4.84 8.65
CA THR A 125 -6.77 3.77 7.68
C THR A 125 -7.51 4.01 6.36
N VAL A 126 -8.78 4.41 6.39
CA VAL A 126 -9.56 4.76 5.18
C VAL A 126 -8.99 6.00 4.47
N ALA A 127 -8.55 7.01 5.24
CA ALA A 127 -7.88 8.17 4.65
C ALA A 127 -6.58 7.78 3.94
N TYR A 128 -5.81 6.86 4.52
CA TYR A 128 -4.60 6.32 3.89
C TYR A 128 -4.92 5.55 2.60
N GLU A 129 -5.91 4.65 2.62
CA GLU A 129 -6.38 3.93 1.42
C GLU A 129 -6.75 4.90 0.29
N ARG A 130 -7.56 5.93 0.58
CA ARG A 130 -7.95 6.95 -0.39
C ARG A 130 -6.74 7.72 -0.95
N ALA A 131 -5.78 8.04 -0.10
CA ALA A 131 -4.55 8.73 -0.52
C ALA A 131 -3.71 7.86 -1.46
N VAL A 132 -3.62 6.54 -1.21
CA VAL A 132 -2.94 5.58 -2.07
C VAL A 132 -3.63 5.51 -3.44
N ILE A 133 -4.96 5.37 -3.47
CA ILE A 133 -5.73 5.34 -4.72
C ILE A 133 -5.49 6.61 -5.54
N ALA A 134 -5.54 7.79 -4.90
CA ALA A 134 -5.27 9.06 -5.57
C ALA A 134 -3.82 9.17 -6.09
N ALA A 135 -2.83 8.72 -5.32
CA ALA A 135 -1.43 8.72 -5.72
C ALA A 135 -1.18 7.80 -6.92
N VAL A 136 -1.79 6.61 -6.92
CA VAL A 136 -1.67 5.64 -8.03
C VAL A 136 -2.33 6.17 -9.30
N HIS A 137 -3.54 6.74 -9.22
CA HIS A 137 -4.23 7.29 -10.39
C HIS A 137 -3.55 8.52 -10.99
N SER A 138 -2.74 9.24 -10.22
CA SER A 138 -1.97 10.40 -10.68
C SER A 138 -0.56 10.07 -11.15
N ALA A 139 -0.11 8.81 -11.00
CA ALA A 139 1.22 8.39 -11.39
C ALA A 139 1.39 8.41 -12.92
N THR A 140 2.45 9.06 -13.40
CA THR A 140 2.76 9.17 -14.83
C THR A 140 4.22 8.84 -15.14
N VAL A 141 4.48 8.29 -16.33
CA VAL A 141 5.82 8.08 -16.90
C VAL A 141 5.88 8.78 -18.24
N GLY A 142 6.80 9.74 -18.40
CA GLY A 142 6.92 10.54 -19.62
C GLY A 142 5.66 11.34 -19.96
N GLY A 143 4.88 11.75 -18.94
CA GLY A 143 3.61 12.47 -19.10
C GLY A 143 2.40 11.58 -19.42
N ARG A 144 2.57 10.26 -19.48
CA ARG A 144 1.48 9.30 -19.72
C ARG A 144 1.10 8.60 -18.40
N PRO A 145 -0.19 8.46 -18.07
CA PRO A 145 -0.63 7.69 -16.91
C PRO A 145 -0.08 6.26 -16.92
N ILE A 146 0.33 5.75 -15.75
CA ILE A 146 0.69 4.35 -15.59
C ILE A 146 -0.61 3.54 -15.51
N ALA A 147 -0.98 2.86 -16.60
CA ALA A 147 -2.06 1.89 -16.56
C ALA A 147 -1.59 0.65 -15.77
N LEU A 148 -2.21 0.42 -14.61
CA LEU A 148 -2.02 -0.83 -13.85
C LEU A 148 -2.87 -1.98 -14.40
N THR A 149 -3.85 -1.68 -15.26
CA THR A 149 -4.58 -2.67 -16.05
C THR A 149 -3.81 -2.93 -17.33
N VAL A 150 -3.49 -4.19 -17.61
CA VAL A 150 -3.02 -4.62 -18.93
C VAL A 150 -4.10 -4.26 -19.95
N ASP A 151 -3.74 -3.47 -20.96
CA ASP A 151 -4.59 -3.25 -22.13
C ASP A 151 -4.75 -4.59 -22.86
N PRO A 152 -5.95 -5.19 -22.89
CA PRO A 152 -6.16 -6.50 -23.51
C PRO A 152 -5.88 -6.50 -25.02
N THR A 153 -5.70 -5.33 -25.64
CA THR A 153 -5.38 -5.20 -27.05
C THR A 153 -3.88 -5.27 -27.36
N ALA A 154 -3.01 -5.07 -26.36
CA ALA A 154 -1.55 -5.06 -26.57
C ALA A 154 -0.96 -6.45 -26.88
N ASP A 155 -1.62 -7.52 -26.41
CA ASP A 155 -1.17 -8.91 -26.64
C ASP A 155 -1.62 -9.45 -28.01
N GLN A 156 -2.75 -8.94 -28.55
CA GLN A 156 -3.28 -9.40 -29.84
C GLN A 156 -2.39 -9.00 -31.03
N ASN A 157 -1.71 -7.85 -30.97
CA ASN A 157 -0.77 -7.42 -32.01
C ASN A 157 0.55 -8.20 -32.02
N LYS A 158 0.88 -8.92 -30.94
CA LYS A 158 2.08 -9.77 -30.88
C LYS A 158 1.87 -11.13 -31.55
N ILE A 159 0.62 -11.58 -31.63
CA ILE A 159 0.23 -12.86 -32.23
C ILE A 159 0.00 -12.70 -33.74
N ALA A 160 -0.51 -11.54 -34.19
CA ALA A 160 -0.78 -11.27 -35.61
C ALA A 160 0.48 -11.02 -36.48
N GLY A 161 1.63 -10.68 -35.87
CA GLY A 161 2.88 -10.40 -36.59
C GLY A 161 3.80 -11.62 -36.84
N ALA A 162 3.45 -12.79 -36.33
CA ALA A 162 4.27 -14.01 -36.46
C ALA A 162 3.83 -14.94 -37.62
N THR A 163 2.80 -14.54 -38.38
CA THR A 163 2.30 -15.28 -39.55
C THR A 163 2.31 -14.37 -40.78
N SER A 164 3.50 -14.07 -41.32
CA SER A 164 3.70 -13.60 -42.70
C SER A 164 5.11 -13.92 -43.15
#